data_AF-A0A0V1I1S8-F1
#
_entry.id   AF-A0A0V1I1S8-F1
#
_cell.length_a   1.000
_cell.length_b   1.000
_cell.length_c   1.000
_cell.angle_alpha   90.00
_cell.angle_beta   90.00
_cell.angle_gamma   90.00
#
_symmetry.space_group_name_H-M   'P 1'
#
loop_
_entity.id
_entity.type
_entity.pdbx_description
1 polymer ?
#
loop_
_entity_poly.entity_id
_entity_poly.type
_entity_poly.pdbx_seq_one_letter_code
_entity_poly.pdbx_strand_id
1 'polypeptide(L)'
;MVSRYAIVEEPEALEMDDDVYRADLTIEDLSGSTRSLEPILPGPIGLRTIFYDPSWSPKQRNCCLGIAIVVTCCCIAVLIALFVGLGQVISYINRSDRLKASGLYMIPDLDLHDIAVLVYNPAEKFKPAYRAYADEIDQYLAAYRNQSEKWSTTTTDCVENSAVGKNKVCNFDLNWLGPNCTSETDYGYATGSPCVLFTLRSVGRWTPVISEEFLKTLKLVDAHHSNRLFDQNHIPLSCSIAQMGDGDSPPVDEQIFRYFPDSGFNKSFILNHSSLPPLMFVQIIEPHRFAELHVMCQIMTVNIDELEGIHTIEFEYNNPRPESSNEKSTFP
;
A
#
# COMPACT_ATOMS: atom_id res chain seq x y z
N MET A 1 -10.14 5.21 20.82
CA MET A 1 -9.93 4.11 19.87
C MET A 1 -9.56 4.75 18.55
N VAL A 2 -8.27 4.79 18.22
CA VAL A 2 -7.77 5.43 16.99
C VAL A 2 -8.17 4.52 15.82
N SER A 3 -8.83 5.06 14.79
CA SER A 3 -9.18 4.30 13.58
C SER A 3 -7.89 3.73 12.98
N ARG A 4 -7.76 2.40 12.89
CA ARG A 4 -6.61 1.74 12.25
C ARG A 4 -6.50 2.10 10.78
N TYR A 5 -7.61 2.47 10.16
CA TYR A 5 -7.69 3.01 8.82
C TYR A 5 -7.93 4.52 8.95
N ALA A 6 -6.85 5.27 9.14
CA ALA A 6 -6.89 6.70 8.92
C ALA A 6 -6.86 6.92 7.40
N ILE A 7 -7.80 7.71 6.88
CA ILE A 7 -7.73 8.23 5.52
C ILE A 7 -6.47 9.09 5.49
N VAL A 8 -5.40 8.56 4.91
CA VAL A 8 -4.22 9.37 4.60
C VAL A 8 -4.68 10.23 3.44
N GLU A 9 -4.86 11.54 3.68
CA GLU A 9 -4.94 12.50 2.59
C GLU A 9 -3.72 12.23 1.70
N GLU A 10 -3.98 11.86 0.45
CA GLU A 10 -2.93 11.75 -0.56
C GLU A 10 -2.12 13.05 -0.43
N PRO A 11 -0.80 13.00 -0.14
CA PRO A 11 -0.04 14.24 -0.09
C PRO A 11 -0.28 14.89 -1.43
N GLU A 12 -0.89 16.08 -1.42
CA GLU A 12 -1.04 16.92 -2.60
C GLU A 12 0.24 16.74 -3.38
N ALA A 13 0.11 16.33 -4.65
CA ALA A 13 1.26 16.34 -5.53
C ALA A 13 1.83 17.74 -5.40
N LEU A 14 2.89 17.87 -4.60
CA LEU A 14 3.66 19.08 -4.48
C LEU A 14 4.18 19.27 -5.90
N GLU A 15 3.43 20.05 -6.67
CA GLU A 15 4.00 20.81 -7.76
C GLU A 15 5.24 21.44 -7.13
N MET A 16 6.37 20.91 -7.57
CA MET A 16 7.67 21.40 -7.19
C MET A 16 7.75 22.77 -7.83
N ASP A 17 7.27 23.79 -7.11
CA ASP A 17 7.49 25.18 -7.43
C ASP A 17 8.99 25.40 -7.22
N ASP A 18 9.71 25.47 -8.33
CA ASP A 18 11.18 25.49 -8.41
C ASP A 18 11.78 26.84 -7.96
N ASP A 19 11.00 27.69 -7.30
CA ASP A 19 11.34 29.08 -6.97
C ASP A 19 11.44 29.35 -5.46
N VAL A 20 12.03 28.45 -4.66
CA VAL A 20 12.42 28.77 -3.26
C VAL A 20 13.79 28.20 -2.91
N TYR A 21 14.83 28.63 -3.62
CA TYR A 21 16.21 28.66 -3.08
C TYR A 21 16.90 29.97 -3.47
N ARG A 22 16.41 31.07 -2.91
CA ARG A 22 17.22 32.26 -2.64
C ARG A 22 17.14 32.56 -1.15
N ALA A 23 18.08 32.01 -0.39
CA ALA A 23 18.38 32.52 0.93
C ALA A 23 19.17 33.83 0.74
N ASP A 24 18.48 34.96 0.78
CA ASP A 24 19.10 36.23 1.15
C ASP A 24 19.39 36.17 2.66
N LEU A 25 20.64 35.86 2.99
CA LEU A 25 21.21 36.10 4.32
C LEU A 25 22.13 37.30 4.21
N THR A 26 21.60 38.49 4.47
CA THR A 26 22.38 39.69 4.73
C THR A 26 22.97 39.60 6.14
N ILE A 27 24.30 39.64 6.24
CA ILE A 27 25.04 39.71 7.51
C ILE A 27 25.01 41.17 7.98
N GLU A 28 23.90 41.63 8.56
CA GLU A 28 23.85 42.88 9.32
C GLU A 28 22.73 42.80 10.37
N ASP A 29 22.88 42.04 11.46
CA ASP A 29 22.05 42.27 12.67
C ASP A 29 22.51 41.56 13.97
N LEU A 30 23.82 41.50 14.24
CA LEU A 30 24.32 41.13 15.56
C LEU A 30 25.38 42.13 16.03
N SER A 31 24.94 43.38 16.26
CA SER A 31 25.68 44.34 17.09
C SER A 31 24.96 44.47 18.42
N GLY A 32 25.56 43.95 19.48
CA GLY A 32 24.98 44.06 20.82
C GLY A 32 25.83 43.34 21.86
N SER A 33 26.46 44.13 22.73
CA SER A 33 27.09 43.71 24.00
C SER A 33 28.59 43.41 23.95
N THR A 34 29.41 44.47 23.95
CA THR A 34 30.77 44.43 24.47
C THR A 34 30.75 44.65 25.99
N ARG A 35 30.72 43.56 26.77
CA ARG A 35 31.16 43.60 28.17
C ARG A 35 32.60 43.13 28.25
N SER A 36 33.44 44.03 28.75
CA SER A 36 34.85 43.84 29.07
C SER A 36 35.07 42.61 29.95
N LEU A 37 35.75 41.60 29.41
CA LEU A 37 36.53 40.64 30.19
C LEU A 37 37.97 40.74 29.70
N GLU A 38 38.87 41.19 30.56
CA GLU A 38 40.31 41.12 30.35
C GLU A 38 40.74 39.66 30.10
N PRO A 39 41.49 39.37 29.01
CA PRO A 39 42.04 38.04 28.81
C PRO A 39 43.41 37.92 29.49
N ILE A 40 43.45 37.15 30.58
CA ILE A 40 44.68 36.48 31.04
C ILE A 40 44.90 35.26 30.14
N LEU A 41 45.19 35.46 28.85
CA LEU A 41 45.62 34.41 27.92
C LEU A 41 46.27 35.06 26.68
N PRO A 42 47.34 34.47 26.11
CA PRO A 42 48.17 35.14 25.11
C PRO A 42 47.47 35.19 23.75
N GLY A 43 46.95 36.36 23.38
CA GLY A 43 46.69 36.80 22.01
C GLY A 43 45.48 36.19 21.28
N PRO A 44 44.94 36.89 20.26
CA PRO A 44 43.85 36.37 19.44
C PRO A 44 44.37 35.20 18.59
N ILE A 45 43.82 34.00 18.81
CA ILE A 45 44.10 32.82 17.98
C ILE A 45 43.43 33.05 16.61
N GLY A 46 44.08 33.81 15.74
CA GLY A 46 43.68 33.93 14.35
C GLY A 46 43.96 32.60 13.63
N LEU A 47 43.14 32.22 12.67
CA LEU A 47 43.37 31.05 11.78
C LEU A 47 44.79 30.99 11.20
N ARG A 48 45.46 32.14 11.07
CA ARG A 48 46.87 32.24 10.69
C ARG A 48 47.83 31.57 11.69
N THR A 49 47.55 31.62 13.00
CA THR A 49 48.44 31.08 14.05
C THR A 49 48.37 29.56 14.18
N ILE A 50 47.28 28.92 13.75
CA ILE A 50 47.12 27.45 13.77
C ILE A 50 47.92 26.78 12.63
N PHE A 51 48.11 27.48 11.51
CA PHE A 51 48.80 26.95 10.33
C PHE A 51 50.16 27.62 10.05
N TYR A 52 50.65 28.46 10.96
CA TYR A 52 51.91 29.19 10.78
C TYR A 52 52.86 28.85 11.93
N ASP A 53 53.65 27.79 11.74
CA ASP A 53 54.82 27.54 12.56
C ASP A 53 56.02 28.33 11.98
N PRO A 54 56.56 29.33 12.68
CA PRO A 54 57.67 30.15 12.21
C PRO A 54 59.00 29.39 12.07
N SER A 55 59.08 28.14 12.55
CA SER A 55 60.26 27.28 12.42
C SER A 55 60.43 26.65 11.03
N TRP A 56 59.41 26.73 10.17
CA TRP A 56 59.41 26.05 8.87
C TRP A 56 59.90 26.95 7.73
N SER A 57 60.67 26.34 6.81
CA SER A 57 61.08 27.03 5.59
C SER A 57 59.87 27.32 4.68
N PRO A 58 59.93 28.35 3.81
CA PRO A 58 58.83 28.71 2.91
C PRO A 58 58.38 27.54 2.01
N LYS A 59 59.31 26.63 1.66
CA LYS A 59 59.04 25.43 0.87
C LYS A 59 58.26 24.38 1.66
N GLN A 60 58.60 24.17 2.93
CA GLN A 60 57.89 23.22 3.81
C GLN A 60 56.45 23.68 4.08
N ARG A 61 56.22 24.99 4.23
CA ARG A 61 54.88 25.55 4.41
C ARG A 61 53.99 25.33 3.19
N ASN A 62 54.49 25.57 1.98
CA ASN A 62 53.73 25.34 0.76
C ASN A 62 53.42 23.85 0.54
N CYS A 63 54.34 22.96 0.94
CA CYS A 63 54.12 21.52 0.91
C CYS A 63 53.03 21.09 1.90
N CYS A 64 53.08 21.56 3.15
CA CYS A 64 52.07 21.24 4.17
C CYS A 64 50.68 21.77 3.80
N LEU A 65 50.59 22.98 3.25
CA LEU A 65 49.31 23.53 2.79
C LEU A 65 48.75 22.72 1.61
N GLY A 66 49.61 22.29 0.68
CA GLY A 66 49.22 21.40 -0.42
C GLY A 66 48.68 20.07 0.09
N ILE A 67 49.34 19.44 1.06
CA ILE A 67 48.88 18.18 1.68
C ILE A 67 47.54 18.39 2.39
N ALA A 68 47.38 19.47 3.17
CA ALA A 68 46.13 19.77 3.87
C ALA A 68 44.96 19.98 2.90
N ILE A 69 45.19 20.68 1.77
CA ILE A 69 44.19 20.86 0.71
C ILE A 69 43.81 19.51 0.09
N VAL A 70 44.81 18.68 -0.27
CA VAL A 70 44.56 17.36 -0.85
C VAL A 70 43.75 16.48 0.11
N VAL A 71 44.13 16.41 1.39
CA VAL A 71 43.40 15.65 2.42
C VAL A 71 41.97 16.18 2.55
N THR A 72 41.78 17.50 2.58
CA THR A 72 40.45 18.10 2.67
C THR A 72 39.59 17.76 1.45
N CYS A 73 40.15 17.84 0.23
CA CYS A 73 39.47 17.43 -0.99
C CYS A 73 39.09 15.94 -0.98
N CYS A 74 39.98 15.06 -0.49
CA CYS A 74 39.68 13.64 -0.32
C CYS A 74 38.54 13.41 0.68
N CYS A 75 38.55 14.09 1.82
CA CYS A 75 37.47 14.00 2.81
C CYS A 75 36.13 14.48 2.22
N ILE A 76 36.12 15.60 1.48
CA ILE A 76 34.91 16.10 0.81
C ILE A 76 34.40 15.09 -0.23
N ALA A 77 35.29 14.51 -1.03
CA ALA A 77 34.90 13.50 -2.03
C ALA A 77 34.26 12.26 -1.39
N VAL A 78 34.80 11.79 -0.26
CA VAL A 78 34.22 10.69 0.52
C VAL A 78 32.85 11.07 1.08
N LEU A 79 32.70 12.28 1.63
CA LEU A 79 31.42 12.76 2.14
C LEU A 79 30.37 12.84 1.03
N ILE A 80 30.71 13.37 -0.14
CA ILE A 80 29.80 13.40 -1.30
C ILE A 80 29.39 11.99 -1.69
N ALA A 81 30.33 11.04 -1.77
CA ALA A 81 30.02 9.64 -2.09
C ALA A 81 29.07 9.01 -1.07
N LEU A 82 29.25 9.31 0.23
CA LEU A 82 28.35 8.86 1.28
C LEU A 82 26.95 9.47 1.15
N PHE A 83 26.84 10.77 0.90
CA PHE A 83 25.54 11.42 0.71
C PHE A 83 24.81 10.91 -0.54
N VAL A 84 25.52 10.67 -1.64
CA VAL A 84 24.95 10.06 -2.84
C VAL A 84 24.44 8.65 -2.53
N GLY A 85 25.24 7.83 -1.85
CA GLY A 85 24.84 6.48 -1.45
C GLY A 85 23.60 6.48 -0.54
N LEU A 86 23.57 7.35 0.48
CA LEU A 86 22.42 7.50 1.37
C LEU A 86 21.18 8.00 0.61
N GLY A 87 21.34 8.96 -0.29
CA GLY A 87 20.25 9.47 -1.12
C GLY A 87 19.64 8.38 -2.01
N GLN A 88 20.46 7.50 -2.57
CA GLN A 88 19.97 6.34 -3.34
C GLN A 88 19.17 5.37 -2.46
N VAL A 89 19.65 5.06 -1.25
CA VAL A 89 18.93 4.18 -0.32
C VAL A 89 17.61 4.80 0.14
N ILE A 90 17.59 6.07 0.52
CA ILE A 90 16.37 6.78 0.92
C ILE A 90 15.38 6.84 -0.24
N SER A 91 15.86 7.16 -1.45
CA SER A 91 15.01 7.19 -2.65
C SER A 91 14.41 5.82 -2.96
N TYR A 92 15.21 4.74 -2.81
CA TYR A 92 14.74 3.38 -2.98
C TYR A 92 13.66 3.00 -1.95
N ILE A 93 13.89 3.28 -0.67
CA ILE A 93 12.91 3.00 0.40
C ILE A 93 11.62 3.77 0.14
N ASN A 94 11.73 5.08 -0.14
CA ASN A 94 10.56 5.91 -0.40
C ASN A 94 9.78 5.43 -1.64
N ARG A 95 10.47 4.97 -2.69
CA ARG A 95 9.83 4.35 -3.85
C ARG A 95 9.10 3.06 -3.45
N SER A 96 9.74 2.21 -2.66
CA SER A 96 9.12 0.97 -2.17
C SER A 96 7.88 1.24 -1.32
N ASP A 97 7.95 2.21 -0.40
CA ASP A 97 6.82 2.60 0.45
C ASP A 97 5.67 3.19 -0.36
N ARG A 98 5.97 4.00 -1.39
CA ARG A 98 4.93 4.49 -2.31
C ARG A 98 4.29 3.38 -3.12
N LEU A 99 5.07 2.41 -3.59
CA LEU A 99 4.52 1.22 -4.27
C LEU A 99 3.63 0.41 -3.31
N LYS A 100 4.04 0.24 -2.05
CA LYS A 100 3.25 -0.38 -0.97
C LYS A 100 2.11 0.48 -0.42
N ALA A 101 1.91 1.70 -0.92
CA ALA A 101 0.75 2.54 -0.61
C ALA A 101 -0.26 2.58 -1.77
N SER A 102 0.14 2.10 -2.95
CA SER A 102 -0.61 2.06 -4.20
C SER A 102 -0.91 0.62 -4.62
N GLY A 103 -1.89 0.39 -5.49
CA GLY A 103 -2.17 -0.94 -6.02
C GLY A 103 -3.26 -1.70 -5.26
N LEU A 104 -3.27 -3.02 -5.39
CA LEU A 104 -4.30 -3.92 -4.87
C LEU A 104 -4.03 -4.25 -3.40
N TYR A 105 -5.06 -4.15 -2.55
CA TYR A 105 -5.02 -4.56 -1.14
C TYR A 105 -6.18 -5.49 -0.84
N MET A 106 -5.95 -6.39 0.12
CA MET A 106 -6.99 -7.24 0.71
C MET A 106 -7.28 -6.83 2.16
N ILE A 107 -8.53 -7.01 2.57
CA ILE A 107 -9.01 -6.88 3.94
C ILE A 107 -9.82 -8.16 4.24
N PRO A 108 -9.49 -8.92 5.30
CA PRO A 108 -8.49 -8.62 6.34
C PRO A 108 -7.05 -8.61 5.82
N ASP A 109 -6.22 -7.75 6.39
CA ASP A 109 -4.79 -7.67 6.10
C ASP A 109 -4.03 -8.71 6.91
N LEU A 110 -3.73 -9.86 6.29
CA LEU A 110 -3.14 -11.02 6.96
C LEU A 110 -1.73 -10.77 7.52
N ASP A 111 -0.99 -9.79 6.98
CA ASP A 111 0.35 -9.44 7.46
C ASP A 111 0.31 -8.78 8.86
N LEU A 112 -0.86 -8.28 9.27
CA LEU A 112 -1.08 -7.72 10.61
C LEU A 112 -1.47 -8.77 11.66
N HIS A 113 -1.73 -10.01 11.24
CA HIS A 113 -2.07 -11.11 12.13
C HIS A 113 -0.81 -11.89 12.51
N ASP A 114 -0.87 -12.64 13.62
CA ASP A 114 0.26 -13.46 14.09
C ASP A 114 0.70 -14.53 13.07
N ILE A 115 -0.21 -14.89 12.17
CA ILE A 115 -0.01 -15.87 11.10
C ILE A 115 -0.52 -15.25 9.80
N ALA A 116 0.33 -15.17 8.78
CA ALA A 116 -0.01 -14.66 7.44
C ALA A 116 -0.82 -15.67 6.61
N VAL A 117 -1.88 -16.24 7.21
CA VAL A 117 -2.75 -17.26 6.64
C VAL A 117 -4.19 -16.96 7.05
N LEU A 118 -5.12 -17.08 6.11
CA LEU A 118 -6.55 -16.97 6.37
C LEU A 118 -7.06 -18.27 7.01
N VAL A 119 -7.18 -18.29 8.33
CA VAL A 119 -7.63 -19.48 9.08
C VAL A 119 -9.14 -19.45 9.26
N TYR A 120 -9.86 -20.35 8.59
CA TYR A 120 -11.33 -20.37 8.70
C TYR A 120 -11.95 -21.76 8.67
N ASN A 121 -12.88 -21.96 9.61
CA ASN A 121 -13.78 -23.10 9.69
C ASN A 121 -15.12 -22.63 10.30
N PRO A 122 -16.28 -23.07 9.75
CA PRO A 122 -17.60 -22.59 10.18
C PRO A 122 -18.06 -23.11 11.55
N ALA A 123 -17.33 -24.05 12.17
CA ALA A 123 -17.70 -24.58 13.47
C ALA A 123 -17.62 -23.51 14.57
N GLU A 124 -18.59 -23.50 15.50
CA GLU A 124 -18.70 -22.51 16.58
C GLU A 124 -17.41 -22.29 17.38
N LYS A 125 -16.59 -23.32 17.55
CA LYS A 125 -15.30 -23.21 18.27
C LYS A 125 -14.29 -22.26 17.59
N PHE A 126 -14.40 -22.05 16.29
CA PHE A 126 -13.53 -21.18 15.50
C PHE A 126 -14.15 -19.80 15.23
N LYS A 127 -15.38 -19.56 15.71
CA LYS A 127 -16.06 -18.27 15.59
C LYS A 127 -15.26 -17.08 16.10
N PRO A 128 -14.56 -17.15 17.24
CA PRO A 128 -13.72 -16.04 17.67
C PRO A 128 -12.62 -15.67 16.67
N ALA A 129 -12.06 -16.66 15.96
CA ALA A 129 -10.98 -16.44 15.00
C ALA A 129 -11.50 -15.67 13.78
N TYR A 130 -12.56 -16.16 13.13
CA TYR A 130 -13.07 -15.48 11.94
C TYR A 130 -13.80 -14.16 12.23
N ARG A 131 -14.29 -13.99 13.46
CA ARG A 131 -14.93 -12.73 13.87
C ARG A 131 -13.94 -11.57 13.85
N ALA A 132 -12.66 -11.81 14.12
CA ALA A 132 -11.62 -10.78 13.98
C ALA A 132 -11.53 -10.26 12.53
N TYR A 133 -11.64 -11.14 11.54
CA TYR A 133 -11.68 -10.75 10.12
C TYR A 133 -12.93 -9.96 9.77
N ALA A 134 -14.10 -10.39 10.27
CA ALA A 134 -15.35 -9.67 10.06
C ALA A 134 -15.33 -8.26 10.69
N ASP A 135 -14.81 -8.14 11.91
CA ASP A 135 -14.65 -6.86 12.61
C ASP A 135 -13.68 -5.93 11.85
N GLU A 136 -12.64 -6.48 11.22
CA GLU A 136 -11.70 -5.72 10.40
C GLU A 136 -12.36 -5.15 9.14
N ILE A 137 -13.13 -5.98 8.43
CA ILE A 137 -13.93 -5.56 7.28
C ILE A 137 -14.94 -4.48 7.70
N ASP A 138 -15.65 -4.65 8.81
CA ASP A 138 -16.61 -3.65 9.30
C ASP A 138 -15.93 -2.33 9.66
N GLN A 139 -14.78 -2.40 10.34
CA GLN A 139 -13.99 -1.22 10.68
C GLN A 139 -13.53 -0.47 9.42
N TYR A 140 -13.13 -1.18 8.37
CA TYR A 140 -12.75 -0.57 7.10
C TYR A 140 -13.96 0.09 6.40
N LEU A 141 -15.11 -0.61 6.34
CA LEU A 141 -16.33 -0.10 5.72
C LEU A 141 -16.98 1.07 6.47
N ALA A 142 -16.65 1.27 7.76
CA ALA A 142 -17.13 2.42 8.53
C ALA A 142 -16.78 3.77 7.88
N ALA A 143 -15.63 3.89 7.21
CA ALA A 143 -15.26 5.12 6.50
C ALA A 143 -16.25 5.45 5.36
N TYR A 144 -16.73 4.43 4.66
CA TYR A 144 -17.69 4.55 3.56
C TYR A 144 -19.08 4.89 4.06
N ARG A 145 -19.53 4.26 5.16
CA ARG A 145 -20.81 4.60 5.83
C ARG A 145 -20.80 6.07 6.27
N ASN A 146 -19.73 6.50 6.94
CA ASN A 146 -19.59 7.88 7.42
C ASN A 146 -19.54 8.91 6.27
N GLN A 147 -18.92 8.58 5.14
CA GLN A 147 -18.90 9.45 3.96
C GLN A 147 -20.32 9.65 3.40
N SER A 148 -21.07 8.56 3.28
CA SER A 148 -22.45 8.58 2.78
C SER A 148 -23.38 9.44 3.66
N GLU A 149 -23.17 9.43 4.97
CA GLU A 149 -23.97 10.21 5.93
C GLU A 149 -23.61 11.69 5.94
N LYS A 150 -22.32 12.04 5.74
CA LYS A 150 -21.83 13.42 5.86
C LYS A 150 -22.08 14.28 4.63
N TRP A 151 -22.12 13.72 3.42
CA TRP A 151 -21.97 14.51 2.20
C TRP A 151 -23.15 14.52 1.21
N SER A 152 -24.38 14.61 1.73
CA SER A 152 -25.59 14.73 0.89
C SER A 152 -25.64 15.99 -0.01
N THR A 153 -24.73 16.97 0.16
CA THR A 153 -24.68 18.22 -0.63
C THR A 153 -23.44 18.39 -1.51
N THR A 154 -22.35 17.62 -1.31
CA THR A 154 -21.06 17.79 -2.01
C THR A 154 -20.62 16.56 -2.81
N THR A 155 -21.23 15.39 -2.57
CA THR A 155 -20.92 14.17 -3.33
C THR A 155 -21.75 14.11 -4.61
N THR A 156 -21.19 13.54 -5.66
CA THR A 156 -21.92 13.22 -6.89
C THR A 156 -21.69 11.75 -7.19
N ASP A 157 -22.72 11.06 -7.64
CA ASP A 157 -22.55 9.71 -8.16
C ASP A 157 -21.58 9.79 -9.35
N CYS A 158 -20.47 9.06 -9.26
CA CYS A 158 -19.49 9.01 -10.34
C CYS A 158 -20.03 8.16 -11.49
N VAL A 159 -21.00 8.73 -12.19
CA VAL A 159 -21.51 8.25 -13.46
C VAL A 159 -20.64 8.83 -14.57
N GLU A 160 -20.28 7.98 -15.53
CA GLU A 160 -19.50 8.36 -16.70
C GLU A 160 -20.01 9.65 -17.35
N ASN A 161 -19.08 10.49 -17.79
CA ASN A 161 -19.26 11.83 -18.39
C ASN A 161 -19.52 12.99 -17.42
N SER A 162 -19.56 12.74 -16.11
CA SER A 162 -19.46 13.84 -15.17
C SER A 162 -18.00 14.25 -15.12
N ALA A 163 -17.65 15.36 -15.78
CA ALA A 163 -16.46 16.11 -15.40
C ALA A 163 -16.66 16.48 -13.93
N VAL A 164 -16.15 15.63 -13.04
CA VAL A 164 -16.19 15.85 -11.60
C VAL A 164 -15.46 17.17 -11.43
N GLY A 165 -16.22 18.24 -11.22
CA GLY A 165 -15.65 19.57 -11.06
C GLY A 165 -14.61 19.50 -9.95
N LYS A 166 -13.59 20.37 -9.99
CA LYS A 166 -12.38 20.32 -9.14
C LYS A 166 -12.61 20.15 -7.61
N ASN A 167 -13.86 20.20 -7.13
CA ASN A 167 -14.27 20.08 -5.72
C ASN A 167 -15.31 18.96 -5.45
N LYS A 168 -15.53 18.01 -6.36
CA LYS A 168 -16.48 16.90 -6.17
C LYS A 168 -15.73 15.59 -5.96
N VAL A 169 -16.23 14.72 -5.08
CA VAL A 169 -15.65 13.40 -4.77
C VAL A 169 -16.65 12.32 -5.17
N CYS A 170 -16.15 11.16 -5.60
CA CYS A 170 -17.00 9.99 -5.91
C CYS A 170 -17.58 9.39 -4.64
N ASN A 171 -18.90 9.20 -4.61
CA ASN A 171 -19.53 8.36 -3.59
C ASN A 171 -19.44 6.90 -4.02
N PHE A 172 -19.05 6.01 -3.10
CA PHE A 172 -19.16 4.57 -3.32
C PHE A 172 -20.38 4.03 -2.57
N ASP A 173 -21.35 3.46 -3.30
CA ASP A 173 -22.52 2.83 -2.68
C ASP A 173 -22.19 1.41 -2.23
N LEU A 174 -22.30 1.15 -0.92
CA LEU A 174 -22.06 -0.16 -0.34
C LEU A 174 -23.04 -1.24 -0.85
N ASN A 175 -24.19 -0.86 -1.41
CA ASN A 175 -25.12 -1.81 -2.03
C ASN A 175 -24.50 -2.50 -3.26
N TRP A 176 -23.48 -1.90 -3.90
CA TRP A 176 -22.77 -2.52 -5.02
C TRP A 176 -21.97 -3.76 -4.60
N LEU A 177 -21.70 -3.93 -3.30
CA LEU A 177 -20.98 -5.07 -2.73
C LEU A 177 -21.87 -6.33 -2.59
N GLY A 178 -23.11 -6.27 -3.09
CA GLY A 178 -24.00 -7.42 -3.18
C GLY A 178 -24.62 -7.84 -1.85
N PRO A 179 -25.63 -8.73 -1.87
CA PRO A 179 -26.38 -9.11 -0.67
C PRO A 179 -25.73 -10.24 0.14
N ASN A 180 -24.63 -10.84 -0.36
CA ASN A 180 -24.03 -12.03 0.24
C ASN A 180 -22.95 -11.73 1.29
N CYS A 181 -22.33 -10.55 1.22
CA CYS A 181 -21.20 -10.16 2.04
C CYS A 181 -21.61 -9.00 2.96
N THR A 182 -22.50 -9.28 3.90
CA THR A 182 -23.09 -8.25 4.78
C THR A 182 -22.69 -8.43 6.24
N SER A 183 -22.80 -7.36 7.02
CA SER A 183 -22.51 -7.39 8.47
C SER A 183 -23.38 -8.39 9.23
N GLU A 184 -24.63 -8.64 8.80
CA GLU A 184 -25.54 -9.58 9.47
C GLU A 184 -25.08 -11.04 9.35
N THR A 185 -24.28 -11.35 8.33
CA THR A 185 -23.75 -12.71 8.06
C THR A 185 -22.28 -12.85 8.43
N ASP A 186 -21.74 -11.90 9.21
CA ASP A 186 -20.30 -11.74 9.44
C ASP A 186 -19.55 -11.80 8.10
N TYR A 187 -20.03 -11.11 7.05
CA TYR A 187 -19.46 -11.12 5.70
C TYR A 187 -19.29 -12.52 5.10
N GLY A 188 -20.30 -13.37 5.27
CA GLY A 188 -20.32 -14.74 4.76
C GLY A 188 -19.53 -15.76 5.60
N TYR A 189 -18.77 -15.31 6.61
CA TYR A 189 -18.04 -16.22 7.50
C TYR A 189 -19.00 -17.07 8.34
N ALA A 190 -20.14 -16.52 8.78
CA ALA A 190 -21.14 -17.27 9.53
C ALA A 190 -21.92 -18.29 8.67
N THR A 191 -21.95 -18.11 7.35
CA THR A 191 -22.77 -18.93 6.42
C THR A 191 -21.97 -19.98 5.67
N GLY A 192 -20.67 -20.12 5.93
CA GLY A 192 -19.84 -21.15 5.28
C GLY A 192 -19.10 -20.69 4.02
N SER A 193 -19.28 -19.43 3.59
CA SER A 193 -18.72 -18.86 2.36
C SER A 193 -18.17 -17.45 2.63
N PRO A 194 -16.96 -17.36 3.22
CA PRO A 194 -16.38 -16.10 3.67
C PRO A 194 -16.08 -15.16 2.50
N CYS A 195 -16.25 -13.86 2.74
CA CYS A 195 -15.88 -12.82 1.81
C CYS A 195 -14.58 -12.14 2.20
N VAL A 196 -13.70 -11.92 1.22
CA VAL A 196 -12.49 -11.11 1.33
C VAL A 196 -12.75 -9.81 0.58
N LEU A 197 -12.54 -8.67 1.25
CA LEU A 197 -12.71 -7.36 0.66
C LEU A 197 -11.41 -6.98 -0.06
N PHE A 198 -11.51 -6.52 -1.29
CA PHE A 198 -10.40 -5.96 -2.05
C PHE A 198 -10.64 -4.47 -2.30
N THR A 199 -9.56 -3.72 -2.30
CA THR A 199 -9.55 -2.30 -2.65
C THR A 199 -8.38 -1.99 -3.56
N LEU A 200 -8.60 -1.10 -4.53
CA LEU A 200 -7.57 -0.69 -5.48
C LEU A 200 -7.22 0.78 -5.24
N ARG A 201 -6.03 1.04 -4.71
CA ARG A 201 -5.53 2.40 -4.50
C ARG A 201 -4.85 2.92 -5.76
N SER A 202 -4.95 4.23 -5.99
CA SER A 202 -4.34 4.87 -7.17
C SER A 202 -2.83 4.62 -7.23
N VAL A 203 -2.34 4.33 -8.43
CA VAL A 203 -0.91 4.07 -8.70
C VAL A 203 -0.36 5.22 -9.55
N GLY A 204 0.05 6.31 -8.90
CA GLY A 204 0.71 7.43 -9.58
C GLY A 204 -0.05 7.95 -10.80
N ARG A 205 0.51 7.76 -12.02
CA ARG A 205 -0.09 8.18 -13.30
C ARG A 205 -0.65 7.02 -14.13
N TRP A 206 -0.76 5.82 -13.55
CA TRP A 206 -1.29 4.67 -14.27
C TRP A 206 -2.76 4.87 -14.62
N THR A 207 -3.12 4.56 -15.87
CA THR A 207 -4.49 4.59 -16.37
C THR A 207 -4.81 3.22 -16.95
N PRO A 208 -5.84 2.51 -16.44
CA PRO A 208 -6.17 1.18 -16.90
C PRO A 208 -6.63 1.18 -18.37
N VAL A 209 -5.99 0.35 -19.20
CA VAL A 209 -6.41 0.12 -20.58
C VAL A 209 -7.26 -1.15 -20.66
N ILE A 210 -8.53 -0.98 -20.98
CA ILE A 210 -9.51 -2.07 -21.15
C ILE A 210 -10.08 -1.98 -22.56
N SER A 211 -9.81 -2.99 -23.39
CA SER A 211 -10.29 -3.05 -24.78
C SER A 211 -11.37 -4.11 -24.96
N GLU A 212 -12.26 -3.95 -25.95
CA GLU A 212 -13.26 -4.97 -26.31
C GLU A 212 -12.64 -6.34 -26.60
N GLU A 213 -11.49 -6.37 -27.26
CA GLU A 213 -10.78 -7.61 -27.58
C GLU A 213 -10.29 -8.31 -26.31
N PHE A 214 -9.71 -7.53 -25.38
CA PHE A 214 -9.29 -8.02 -24.08
C PHE A 214 -10.47 -8.59 -23.29
N LEU A 215 -11.59 -7.89 -23.23
CA LEU A 215 -12.81 -8.35 -22.54
C LEU A 215 -13.38 -9.63 -23.14
N LYS A 216 -13.33 -9.79 -24.46
CA LYS A 216 -13.76 -11.04 -25.14
C LYS A 216 -12.87 -12.21 -24.74
N THR A 217 -11.56 -12.03 -24.74
CA THR A 217 -10.60 -13.06 -24.29
C THR A 217 -10.83 -13.39 -22.82
N LEU A 218 -10.99 -12.38 -21.97
CA LEU A 218 -11.25 -12.58 -20.55
C LEU A 218 -12.55 -13.34 -20.31
N LYS A 219 -13.61 -13.02 -21.05
CA LYS A 219 -14.90 -13.74 -20.97
C LYS A 219 -14.78 -15.21 -21.37
N LEU A 220 -13.94 -15.55 -22.35
CA LEU A 220 -13.71 -16.95 -22.72
C LEU A 220 -13.03 -17.73 -21.59
N VAL A 221 -12.07 -17.12 -20.90
CA VAL A 221 -11.39 -17.74 -19.74
C VAL A 221 -12.32 -17.83 -18.54
N ASP A 222 -13.10 -16.78 -18.28
CA ASP A 222 -14.03 -16.69 -17.15
C ASP A 222 -15.30 -17.54 -17.35
N ALA A 223 -15.71 -17.82 -18.59
CA ALA A 223 -16.89 -18.65 -18.88
C ALA A 223 -16.80 -20.07 -18.28
N HIS A 224 -15.59 -20.58 -18.10
CA HIS A 224 -15.34 -21.86 -17.43
C HIS A 224 -15.49 -21.80 -15.90
N HIS A 225 -15.43 -20.59 -15.32
CA HIS A 225 -15.30 -20.42 -13.87
C HIS A 225 -16.49 -19.68 -13.25
N SER A 226 -17.00 -18.63 -13.89
CA SER A 226 -17.99 -17.73 -13.28
C SER A 226 -18.95 -17.06 -14.26
N ASN A 227 -18.65 -17.05 -15.57
CA ASN A 227 -19.47 -16.47 -16.63
C ASN A 227 -19.93 -15.03 -16.32
N ARG A 228 -18.99 -14.20 -15.85
CA ARG A 228 -19.24 -12.82 -15.45
C ARG A 228 -19.50 -11.88 -16.62
N LEU A 229 -20.16 -10.78 -16.31
CA LEU A 229 -20.39 -9.68 -17.24
C LEU A 229 -19.30 -8.63 -17.04
N PHE A 230 -18.38 -8.53 -17.99
CA PHE A 230 -17.37 -7.48 -18.00
C PHE A 230 -17.78 -6.33 -18.91
N ASP A 231 -17.30 -5.13 -18.57
CA ASP A 231 -17.46 -3.92 -19.37
C ASP A 231 -16.16 -3.10 -19.37
N GLN A 232 -16.11 -2.05 -20.20
CA GLN A 232 -14.91 -1.22 -20.36
C GLN A 232 -14.65 -0.28 -19.18
N ASN A 233 -15.60 -0.14 -18.26
CA ASN A 233 -15.59 0.85 -17.19
C ASN A 233 -15.14 0.26 -15.86
N HIS A 234 -15.10 -1.05 -15.76
CA HIS A 234 -14.65 -1.76 -14.59
C HIS A 234 -13.33 -2.49 -14.87
N ILE A 235 -12.38 -2.33 -13.96
CA ILE A 235 -11.10 -3.06 -13.92
C ILE A 235 -11.41 -4.43 -13.31
N PRO A 236 -11.36 -5.52 -14.08
CA PRO A 236 -11.68 -6.84 -13.56
C PRO A 236 -10.63 -7.32 -12.56
N LEU A 237 -11.08 -8.05 -11.53
CA LEU A 237 -10.24 -8.85 -10.65
C LEU A 237 -10.51 -10.32 -10.95
N SER A 238 -9.46 -11.14 -11.02
CA SER A 238 -9.55 -12.58 -11.23
C SER A 238 -8.75 -13.30 -10.16
N CYS A 239 -9.42 -14.19 -9.43
CA CYS A 239 -8.82 -15.08 -8.46
C CYS A 239 -8.77 -16.50 -9.01
N SER A 240 -7.67 -17.18 -8.74
CA SER A 240 -7.42 -18.56 -9.10
C SER A 240 -6.73 -19.29 -7.95
N ILE A 241 -6.80 -20.62 -7.96
CA ILE A 241 -6.10 -21.46 -6.99
C ILE A 241 -4.77 -21.87 -7.64
N ALA A 242 -3.67 -21.34 -7.11
CA ALA A 242 -2.32 -21.64 -7.61
C ALA A 242 -1.89 -23.07 -7.25
N GLN A 243 -2.26 -23.52 -6.04
CA GLN A 243 -1.99 -24.86 -5.53
C GLN A 243 -3.01 -25.25 -4.46
N MET A 244 -3.33 -26.53 -4.36
CA MET A 244 -4.04 -27.10 -3.21
C MET A 244 -3.05 -27.83 -2.30
N GLY A 245 -3.40 -28.01 -1.03
CA GLY A 245 -2.63 -28.89 -0.12
C GLY A 245 -2.39 -30.29 -0.71
N ASP A 246 -1.46 -31.05 -0.14
CA ASP A 246 -1.03 -32.41 -0.59
C ASP A 246 -0.67 -32.56 -2.10
N GLY A 247 -0.60 -31.45 -2.85
CA GLY A 247 -0.29 -31.46 -4.29
C GLY A 247 -1.48 -31.78 -5.20
N ASP A 248 -2.72 -31.70 -4.70
CA ASP A 248 -3.92 -31.91 -5.51
C ASP A 248 -4.09 -30.80 -6.57
N SER A 249 -4.63 -31.17 -7.72
CA SER A 249 -4.94 -30.21 -8.79
C SER A 249 -6.22 -29.43 -8.47
N PRO A 250 -6.28 -28.12 -8.78
CA PRO A 250 -7.47 -27.31 -8.53
C PRO A 250 -8.67 -27.85 -9.32
N PRO A 251 -9.92 -27.61 -8.86
CA PRO A 251 -11.11 -28.11 -9.50
C PRO A 251 -11.31 -27.30 -10.78
N VAL A 252 -11.11 -27.94 -11.93
CA VAL A 252 -11.02 -27.26 -13.24
C VAL A 252 -12.36 -26.67 -13.72
N ASP A 253 -13.49 -27.14 -13.17
CA ASP A 253 -14.85 -26.75 -13.60
C ASP A 253 -15.77 -26.33 -12.45
N GLU A 254 -15.22 -25.98 -11.28
CA GLU A 254 -16.03 -25.55 -10.13
C GLU A 254 -15.94 -24.04 -9.92
N GLN A 255 -17.10 -23.38 -9.79
CA GLN A 255 -17.14 -21.99 -9.38
C GLN A 255 -16.81 -21.89 -7.89
N ILE A 256 -15.57 -21.50 -7.58
CA ILE A 256 -15.09 -21.33 -6.20
C ILE A 256 -15.12 -19.86 -5.77
N PHE A 257 -15.06 -18.94 -6.72
CA PHE A 257 -15.05 -17.51 -6.45
C PHE A 257 -16.30 -16.83 -7.02
N ARG A 258 -16.89 -15.94 -6.22
CA ARG A 258 -17.96 -15.04 -6.65
C ARG A 258 -17.58 -13.61 -6.32
N TYR A 259 -17.88 -12.68 -7.21
CA TYR A 259 -17.37 -11.31 -7.17
C TYR A 259 -18.51 -10.32 -7.02
N PHE A 260 -18.30 -9.27 -6.22
CA PHE A 260 -19.27 -8.20 -6.02
C PHE A 260 -18.58 -6.83 -5.98
N PRO A 261 -18.77 -5.95 -6.98
CA PRO A 261 -19.49 -6.18 -8.24
C PRO A 261 -18.88 -7.30 -9.10
N ASP A 262 -19.68 -7.88 -9.99
CA ASP A 262 -19.23 -8.92 -10.91
C ASP A 262 -18.30 -8.38 -12.01
N SER A 263 -18.51 -7.14 -12.44
CA SER A 263 -17.72 -6.47 -13.47
C SER A 263 -16.32 -6.02 -13.00
N GLY A 264 -16.12 -5.78 -11.70
CA GLY A 264 -14.84 -5.37 -11.10
C GLY A 264 -14.84 -3.96 -10.50
N PHE A 265 -13.67 -3.34 -10.37
CA PHE A 265 -13.52 -1.99 -9.79
C PHE A 265 -13.87 -0.90 -10.80
N ASN A 266 -14.77 0.02 -10.46
CA ASN A 266 -15.07 1.14 -11.35
C ASN A 266 -13.84 2.06 -11.53
N LYS A 267 -13.32 2.16 -12.76
CA LYS A 267 -12.10 2.90 -13.09
C LYS A 267 -12.21 4.40 -12.81
N SER A 268 -13.42 4.96 -12.74
CA SER A 268 -13.66 6.39 -12.48
C SER A 268 -13.14 6.83 -11.12
N PHE A 269 -13.11 5.92 -10.12
CA PHE A 269 -12.56 6.23 -8.80
C PHE A 269 -11.04 6.45 -8.83
N ILE A 270 -10.35 5.77 -9.75
CA ILE A 270 -8.91 5.91 -9.96
C ILE A 270 -8.62 7.20 -10.76
N LEU A 271 -9.42 7.48 -11.79
CA LEU A 271 -9.19 8.63 -12.68
C LEU A 271 -9.55 9.98 -12.06
N ASN A 272 -10.56 10.03 -11.19
CA ASN A 272 -11.08 11.28 -10.62
C ASN A 272 -10.54 11.60 -9.22
N HIS A 273 -9.46 10.94 -8.76
CA HIS A 273 -8.85 11.14 -7.44
C HIS A 273 -9.89 11.15 -6.30
N SER A 274 -10.67 10.06 -6.19
CA SER A 274 -11.61 9.90 -5.09
C SER A 274 -10.88 9.79 -3.74
N SER A 275 -11.39 10.43 -2.70
CA SER A 275 -10.84 10.31 -1.34
C SER A 275 -10.93 8.88 -0.78
N LEU A 276 -11.92 8.10 -1.23
CA LEU A 276 -12.04 6.68 -0.92
C LEU A 276 -11.84 5.84 -2.19
N PRO A 277 -11.00 4.79 -2.14
CA PRO A 277 -10.79 3.89 -3.27
C PRO A 277 -12.03 3.02 -3.56
N PRO A 278 -12.17 2.48 -4.78
CA PRO A 278 -13.23 1.54 -5.10
C PRO A 278 -13.03 0.22 -4.32
N LEU A 279 -14.13 -0.47 -4.08
CA LEU A 279 -14.18 -1.72 -3.34
C LEU A 279 -14.81 -2.83 -4.16
N MET A 280 -14.42 -4.06 -3.84
CA MET A 280 -15.13 -5.25 -4.27
C MET A 280 -14.95 -6.40 -3.28
N PHE A 281 -15.96 -7.25 -3.12
CA PHE A 281 -15.78 -8.53 -2.43
C PHE A 281 -15.45 -9.65 -3.41
N VAL A 282 -14.63 -10.56 -2.93
CA VAL A 282 -14.51 -11.92 -3.47
C VAL A 282 -15.01 -12.88 -2.39
N GLN A 283 -16.14 -13.53 -2.66
CA GLN A 283 -16.68 -14.60 -1.84
C GLN A 283 -16.06 -15.93 -2.27
N ILE A 284 -15.48 -16.65 -1.31
CA ILE A 284 -14.96 -18.00 -1.50
C ILE A 284 -16.09 -18.97 -1.15
N ILE A 285 -16.54 -19.77 -2.11
CA ILE A 285 -17.71 -20.64 -1.98
C ILE A 285 -17.31 -21.95 -1.30
N GLU A 286 -17.87 -22.18 -0.11
CA GLU A 286 -17.69 -23.41 0.68
C GLU A 286 -16.22 -23.89 0.80
N PRO A 287 -15.25 -23.03 1.19
CA PRO A 287 -13.84 -23.39 1.24
C PRO A 287 -13.51 -24.44 2.31
N HIS A 288 -14.39 -24.62 3.29
CA HIS A 288 -14.28 -25.61 4.36
C HIS A 288 -14.27 -27.07 3.86
N ARG A 289 -14.55 -27.31 2.58
CA ARG A 289 -14.39 -28.60 1.90
C ARG A 289 -12.92 -28.95 1.63
N PHE A 290 -12.05 -27.93 1.62
CA PHE A 290 -10.62 -28.06 1.40
C PHE A 290 -9.87 -27.93 2.72
N ALA A 291 -8.72 -28.59 2.83
CA ALA A 291 -7.84 -28.45 3.98
C ALA A 291 -7.01 -27.17 3.89
N GLU A 292 -6.51 -26.87 2.70
CA GLU A 292 -5.61 -25.76 2.43
C GLU A 292 -5.76 -25.32 0.97
N LEU A 293 -5.73 -24.01 0.72
CA LEU A 293 -5.77 -23.41 -0.62
C LEU A 293 -4.74 -22.30 -0.71
N HIS A 294 -3.95 -22.26 -1.78
CA HIS A 294 -3.16 -21.08 -2.14
C HIS A 294 -3.93 -20.28 -3.20
N VAL A 295 -4.43 -19.13 -2.81
CA VAL A 295 -5.26 -18.25 -3.65
C VAL A 295 -4.40 -17.12 -4.20
N MET A 296 -4.47 -16.91 -5.51
CA MET A 296 -3.85 -15.79 -6.20
C MET A 296 -4.93 -14.95 -6.88
N CYS A 297 -5.04 -13.68 -6.48
CA CYS A 297 -5.97 -12.69 -7.03
C CYS A 297 -5.22 -11.57 -7.74
N GLN A 298 -5.53 -11.31 -9.01
CA GLN A 298 -4.85 -10.32 -9.83
C GLN A 298 -5.84 -9.43 -10.59
N ILE A 299 -5.58 -8.12 -10.63
CA ILE A 299 -6.32 -7.20 -11.51
C ILE A 299 -5.89 -7.38 -12.97
N MET A 300 -6.85 -7.27 -13.89
CA MET A 300 -6.67 -7.67 -15.27
C MET A 300 -6.82 -6.46 -16.20
N THR A 301 -5.73 -5.98 -16.82
CA THR A 301 -5.74 -4.92 -17.83
C THR A 301 -4.76 -5.21 -18.96
N VAL A 302 -4.84 -4.47 -20.06
CA VAL A 302 -3.88 -4.61 -21.18
C VAL A 302 -2.49 -4.12 -20.80
N ASN A 303 -2.40 -3.04 -20.03
CA ASN A 303 -1.15 -2.42 -19.58
C ASN A 303 -0.80 -2.80 -18.13
N ILE A 304 -1.07 -4.06 -17.77
CA ILE A 304 -0.86 -4.55 -16.40
C ILE A 304 0.62 -4.54 -15.99
N ASP A 305 1.52 -4.76 -16.96
CA ASP A 305 2.98 -4.81 -16.75
C ASP A 305 3.58 -3.47 -16.28
N GLU A 306 2.84 -2.36 -16.39
CA GLU A 306 3.25 -1.06 -15.82
C GLU A 306 3.19 -1.05 -14.29
N LEU A 307 2.45 -1.98 -13.69
CA LEU A 307 2.32 -2.15 -12.25
C LEU A 307 3.39 -3.14 -11.78
N GLU A 308 4.48 -2.65 -11.18
CA GLU A 308 5.65 -3.43 -10.70
C GLU A 308 5.29 -4.39 -9.53
N GLY A 309 4.43 -5.39 -9.75
CA GLY A 309 4.04 -6.41 -8.76
C GLY A 309 2.96 -6.00 -7.76
N ILE A 310 2.45 -4.77 -7.82
CA ILE A 310 1.40 -4.24 -6.93
C ILE A 310 -0.03 -4.53 -7.42
N HIS A 311 -0.16 -5.43 -8.39
CA HIS A 311 -1.41 -5.80 -9.05
C HIS A 311 -1.95 -7.17 -8.62
N THR A 312 -1.17 -7.92 -7.84
CA THR A 312 -1.49 -9.29 -7.41
C THR A 312 -1.42 -9.38 -5.89
N ILE A 313 -2.36 -10.11 -5.32
CA ILE A 313 -2.35 -10.52 -3.92
C ILE A 313 -2.43 -12.04 -3.89
N GLU A 314 -1.52 -12.65 -3.13
CA GLU A 314 -1.49 -14.07 -2.86
C GLU A 314 -1.68 -14.30 -1.36
N PHE A 315 -2.52 -15.28 -1.02
CA PHE A 315 -2.68 -15.69 0.37
C PHE A 315 -3.00 -17.17 0.47
N GLU A 316 -2.61 -17.75 1.61
CA GLU A 316 -2.97 -19.10 1.97
C GLU A 316 -4.24 -19.10 2.81
N TYR A 317 -5.13 -20.05 2.53
CA TYR A 317 -6.28 -20.38 3.35
C TYR A 317 -6.02 -21.72 4.03
N ASN A 318 -6.33 -21.81 5.31
CA ASN A 318 -6.23 -23.05 6.07
C ASN A 318 -7.52 -23.33 6.83
N ASN A 319 -8.00 -24.57 6.69
CA ASN A 319 -9.14 -25.11 7.41
C ASN A 319 -8.65 -25.98 8.58
N PRO A 320 -8.63 -25.46 9.82
CA PRO A 320 -8.20 -26.23 10.97
C PRO A 320 -9.16 -27.38 11.23
N ARG A 321 -8.69 -28.62 11.00
CA ARG A 321 -9.48 -29.82 11.30
C ARG A 321 -9.75 -29.90 12.80
N PRO A 322 -10.95 -30.33 13.23
CA PRO A 322 -11.14 -30.68 14.62
C PRO A 322 -10.24 -31.86 14.97
N GLU A 323 -9.35 -31.67 15.94
CA GLU A 323 -8.65 -32.79 16.58
C GLU A 323 -9.68 -33.85 16.93
N SER A 324 -9.50 -35.05 16.37
CA SER A 324 -10.32 -36.19 16.74
C SER A 324 -10.13 -36.42 18.23
N SER A 325 -11.20 -36.23 18.99
CA SER A 325 -11.30 -36.60 20.39
C SER A 325 -11.23 -38.13 20.54
N ASN A 326 -10.08 -38.74 20.31
CA ASN A 326 -9.78 -40.14 20.66
C ASN A 326 -8.28 -40.46 20.49
N GLU A 327 -7.46 -39.91 21.38
CA GLU A 327 -6.29 -40.66 21.87
C GLU A 327 -6.37 -40.71 23.40
N LYS A 328 -7.33 -41.50 23.91
CA LYS A 328 -7.16 -42.10 25.23
C LYS A 328 -5.99 -43.05 25.12
N SER A 329 -4.81 -42.57 25.52
CA SER A 329 -3.65 -43.42 25.77
C SER A 329 -4.01 -44.43 26.86
N THR A 330 -4.43 -45.61 26.41
CA THR A 330 -4.44 -46.80 27.25
C THR A 330 -3.06 -47.39 27.11
N PHE A 331 -2.18 -47.11 28.08
CA PHE A 331 -0.98 -47.90 28.28
C PHE A 331 -1.23 -48.87 29.44
N PRO A 332 -0.95 -50.18 29.26
CA PRO A 332 -0.93 -51.15 30.36
C PRO A 332 0.24 -50.93 31.33
#